data_AF-A0A8F4FV91-F1
#
_entry.id   AF-A0A8F4FV91-F1
#
_cell.length_a   1.000
_cell.length_b   1.000
_cell.length_c   1.000
_cell.angle_alpha   90.00
_cell.angle_beta   90.00
_cell.angle_gamma   90.00
#
_symmetry.space_group_name_H-M   'P 1'
#
loop_
_entity.id
_entity.type
_entity.pdbx_description
1 polymer ?
#
loop_
_entity_poly.entity_id
_entity_poly.type
_entity_poly.pdbx_seq_one_letter_code
_entity_poly.pdbx_strand_id
1 'polypeptide(L)'
;MGLDRRAFVPAAVVLGIILLMTAVVPAVNEAVGWDDEVEAGDVIDMGDGVTFVPPVGWELLSGIRLDDEPSTGLPADAVALVAGGGVAIRVQRGPFDGTSTDLLAQLNRLHDRSGDADDQGFKVTSAHQSVTTSSGITGVSETVTSASGDARFVAFTVGGDRGGADHDRGHDHHHRRLRRVRRTSLGDRSGHRQRHLRRRGIVTATIDDTPVAPTAQEAAIEASGWGEPFRLVQLRNPLFWLYVWAVGSGVVHLVRVYEGSVANYGGALAAGTILFGIYTVPWVLFLHHRDRFTSEAPKLLAAGFLWGAVPATFFLAITVNDAVLTLYAKLFGQAWASDWGAGLTAPFTEETSKALGLVILLGLAPRLVRNAYDAFVIGAFIGLGFEVSEDVLYVYQGAGQHFGTNQPVAVLQMVVVRGASGVVSHALFSAIFCTGLYWVLGRGVEGRRLGHGLFAMAAAMAFHGVWDDAGALGNLIHDTFGIFVVIPLVIVASVATVIFVAREASSTEKTWMHDLLAPEVAAGILTEDEAEAMALNHHAQRKHLKKTVRGHHDRKVARHVLEAAHDLAEAIARDRGEPTPAVEHARAEVTRVRSL
;
A
#
# COMPACT_ATOMS: atom_id res chain seq x y z
N MET A 1 -32.42 -0.75 -25.09
CA MET A 1 -32.00 -1.50 -23.88
C MET A 1 -31.39 -0.51 -22.91
N GLY A 2 -31.57 -0.65 -21.59
CA GLY A 2 -31.10 0.33 -20.60
C GLY A 2 -29.78 -0.05 -19.91
N LEU A 3 -29.14 0.95 -19.28
CA LEU A 3 -28.09 0.78 -18.28
C LEU A 3 -28.68 0.27 -16.95
N ASP A 4 -27.88 -0.39 -16.11
CA ASP A 4 -28.34 -0.86 -14.79
C ASP A 4 -28.51 0.31 -13.81
N ARG A 5 -29.77 0.63 -13.51
CA ARG A 5 -30.18 1.67 -12.56
C ARG A 5 -29.60 1.49 -11.15
N ARG A 6 -29.27 0.26 -10.74
CA ARG A 6 -28.73 -0.05 -9.40
C ARG A 6 -27.34 0.55 -9.17
N ALA A 7 -26.56 0.70 -10.25
CA ALA A 7 -25.18 1.18 -10.19
C ALA A 7 -25.04 2.70 -10.40
N PHE A 8 -26.10 3.43 -10.75
CA PHE A 8 -26.04 4.89 -10.95
C PHE A 8 -25.69 5.65 -9.67
N VAL A 9 -26.31 5.33 -8.54
CA VAL A 9 -26.06 6.04 -7.28
C VAL A 9 -24.61 5.81 -6.80
N PRO A 10 -24.08 4.56 -6.74
CA PRO A 10 -22.65 4.34 -6.51
C PRO A 10 -21.75 5.08 -7.51
N ALA A 11 -22.03 5.04 -8.81
CA ALA A 11 -21.20 5.70 -9.82
C ALA A 11 -21.20 7.24 -9.66
N ALA A 12 -22.34 7.85 -9.33
CA ALA A 12 -22.44 9.27 -9.08
C ALA A 12 -21.72 9.69 -7.79
N VAL A 13 -21.75 8.87 -6.73
CA VAL A 13 -21.00 9.12 -5.49
C VAL A 13 -19.50 9.02 -5.73
N VAL A 14 -19.03 7.95 -6.40
CA VAL A 14 -17.60 7.79 -6.72
C VAL A 14 -17.11 8.92 -7.64
N LEU A 15 -17.86 9.27 -8.68
CA LEU A 15 -17.51 10.39 -9.56
C LEU A 15 -17.49 11.73 -8.81
N GLY A 16 -18.43 11.97 -7.90
CA GLY A 16 -18.45 13.17 -7.06
C GLY A 16 -17.23 13.29 -6.14
N ILE A 17 -16.77 12.17 -5.55
CA ILE A 17 -15.56 12.14 -4.73
C ILE A 17 -14.31 12.35 -5.61
N ILE A 18 -14.24 11.73 -6.80
CA ILE A 18 -13.13 11.97 -7.74
C ILE A 18 -13.06 13.46 -8.12
N LEU A 19 -14.19 14.08 -8.50
CA LEU A 19 -14.23 15.51 -8.86
C LEU A 19 -13.89 16.43 -7.68
N LEU A 20 -14.25 16.05 -6.45
CA LEU A 20 -13.82 16.77 -5.25
C LEU A 20 -12.29 16.75 -5.13
N MET A 21 -11.66 15.58 -5.29
CA MET A 21 -10.22 15.38 -5.11
C MET A 21 -9.38 15.95 -6.25
N THR A 22 -9.82 15.81 -7.51
CA THR A 22 -9.01 16.15 -8.70
C THR A 22 -9.38 17.47 -9.38
N ALA A 23 -10.40 18.18 -8.89
CA ALA A 23 -10.75 19.51 -9.41
C ALA A 23 -11.07 20.52 -8.31
N VAL A 24 -11.90 20.17 -7.31
CA VAL A 24 -12.31 21.15 -6.28
C VAL A 24 -11.17 21.46 -5.31
N VAL A 25 -10.45 20.47 -4.79
CA VAL A 25 -9.31 20.69 -3.87
C VAL A 25 -8.16 21.43 -4.56
N PRO A 26 -7.72 21.06 -5.79
CA PRO A 26 -6.79 21.88 -6.58
C PRO A 26 -7.26 23.33 -6.79
N ALA A 27 -8.52 23.55 -7.19
CA ALA A 27 -9.04 24.91 -7.39
C ALA A 27 -9.12 25.74 -6.09
N VAL A 28 -9.29 25.10 -4.92
CA VAL A 28 -9.19 25.78 -3.61
C VAL A 28 -7.73 26.16 -3.31
N ASN A 29 -6.76 25.29 -3.58
CA ASN A 29 -5.34 25.62 -3.45
C ASN A 29 -4.92 26.75 -4.40
N GLU A 30 -5.34 26.71 -5.67
CA GLU A 30 -5.07 27.77 -6.66
C GLU A 30 -5.69 29.13 -6.28
N ALA A 31 -6.83 29.13 -5.57
CA ALA A 31 -7.48 30.34 -5.10
C ALA A 31 -6.85 30.96 -3.83
N VAL A 32 -5.94 30.24 -3.16
CA VAL A 32 -5.15 30.75 -2.03
C VAL A 32 -3.78 31.19 -2.56
N GLY A 33 -3.43 32.45 -2.31
CA GLY A 33 -2.13 33.01 -2.68
C GLY A 33 -0.97 32.42 -1.87
N TRP A 34 0.25 32.82 -2.23
CA TRP A 34 1.37 32.77 -1.30
C TRP A 34 1.39 34.09 -0.50
N ASP A 35 1.88 34.01 0.72
CA ASP A 35 2.02 35.09 1.71
C ASP A 35 3.25 34.73 2.58
N ASP A 36 4.35 34.35 1.91
CA ASP A 36 5.58 33.82 2.51
C ASP A 36 6.79 34.59 1.94
N GLU A 37 6.76 35.92 2.12
CA GLU A 37 7.76 36.86 1.61
C GLU A 37 9.11 36.66 2.31
N VAL A 38 10.20 36.63 1.53
CA VAL A 38 11.57 36.56 2.03
C VAL A 38 11.98 37.88 2.68
N GLU A 39 12.30 37.85 3.97
CA GLU A 39 12.71 39.02 4.77
C GLU A 39 14.22 39.31 4.71
N ALA A 40 14.60 40.51 5.16
CA ALA A 40 15.97 41.01 5.14
C ALA A 40 16.85 40.39 6.24
N GLY A 41 17.23 39.14 6.05
CA GLY A 41 18.02 38.33 6.97
C GLY A 41 17.89 36.84 6.71
N ASP A 42 16.84 36.43 5.99
CA ASP A 42 16.53 35.04 5.68
C ASP A 42 17.69 34.30 5.03
N VAL A 43 17.99 33.14 5.60
CA VAL A 43 18.87 32.13 5.04
C VAL A 43 18.06 30.85 4.93
N ILE A 44 18.06 30.23 3.76
CA ILE A 44 17.46 28.92 3.53
C ILE A 44 18.53 27.86 3.83
N ASP A 45 18.24 26.92 4.73
CA ASP A 45 19.04 25.69 4.82
C ASP A 45 18.78 24.84 3.58
N MET A 46 19.83 24.24 3.04
CA MET A 46 19.73 23.24 1.98
C MET A 46 20.08 21.84 2.50
N GLY A 47 20.55 21.70 3.74
CA GLY A 47 21.14 20.49 4.32
C GLY A 47 22.66 20.38 4.11
N ASP A 48 23.30 19.48 4.87
CA ASP A 48 24.76 19.24 4.88
C ASP A 48 25.64 20.47 5.16
N GLY A 49 25.09 21.52 5.78
CA GLY A 49 25.77 22.80 6.01
C GLY A 49 25.89 23.68 4.76
N VAL A 50 25.16 23.36 3.69
CA VAL A 50 24.98 24.23 2.52
C VAL A 50 23.80 25.14 2.78
N THR A 51 23.97 26.44 2.54
CA THR A 51 22.92 27.45 2.74
C THR A 51 22.74 28.32 1.48
N PHE A 52 21.54 28.86 1.32
CA PHE A 52 21.17 29.77 0.23
C PHE A 52 20.62 31.07 0.82
N VAL A 53 21.05 32.21 0.28
CA VAL A 53 20.50 33.53 0.65
C VAL A 53 19.58 33.99 -0.48
N PRO A 54 18.25 33.85 -0.35
CA PRO A 54 17.30 34.28 -1.36
C PRO A 54 17.21 35.82 -1.53
N PRO A 55 16.63 36.31 -2.64
CA PRO A 55 16.37 37.74 -2.81
C PRO A 55 15.22 38.19 -1.89
N VAL A 56 15.44 39.28 -1.14
CA VAL A 56 14.42 39.91 -0.30
C VAL A 56 13.23 40.39 -1.16
N GLY A 57 12.00 40.18 -0.68
CA GLY A 57 10.78 40.56 -1.39
C GLY A 57 10.37 39.60 -2.51
N TRP A 58 10.70 38.32 -2.36
CA TRP A 58 10.27 37.20 -3.23
C TRP A 58 9.52 36.18 -2.38
N GLU A 59 8.59 35.42 -2.96
CA GLU A 59 7.85 34.36 -2.26
C GLU A 59 8.72 33.10 -2.08
N LEU A 60 8.68 32.48 -0.90
CA LEU A 60 9.25 31.16 -0.63
C LEU A 60 8.23 30.05 -0.96
N LEU A 61 8.38 29.44 -2.13
CA LEU A 61 7.46 28.41 -2.63
C LEU A 61 7.81 26.99 -2.12
N SER A 62 9.08 26.74 -1.79
CA SER A 62 9.58 25.49 -1.19
C SER A 62 11.00 25.71 -0.64
N GLY A 63 11.39 24.97 0.40
CA GLY A 63 12.62 25.18 1.17
C GLY A 63 12.34 25.75 2.56
N ILE A 64 13.32 25.70 3.46
CA ILE A 64 13.16 25.92 4.91
C ILE A 64 14.15 26.99 5.38
N ARG A 65 13.69 27.95 6.19
CA ARG A 65 14.56 28.97 6.79
C ARG A 65 15.41 28.34 7.90
N LEU A 66 16.68 28.73 7.99
CA LEU A 66 17.68 28.21 8.95
C LEU A 66 17.30 28.51 10.41
N ASP A 67 16.56 29.58 10.67
CA ASP A 67 16.03 29.93 12.00
C ASP A 67 14.62 29.33 12.27
N ASP A 68 14.09 28.53 11.33
CA ASP A 68 12.78 27.84 11.36
C ASP A 68 12.95 26.35 11.00
N GLU A 69 14.00 25.69 11.52
CA GLU A 69 14.23 24.26 11.30
C GLU A 69 13.05 23.41 11.83
N PRO A 70 12.52 22.44 11.04
CA PRO A 70 11.47 21.53 11.48
C PRO A 70 11.88 20.75 12.73
N SER A 71 10.89 20.43 13.58
CA SER A 71 11.12 19.71 14.83
C SER A 71 11.73 18.32 14.61
N THR A 72 11.58 17.73 13.43
CA THR A 72 12.27 16.51 12.97
C THR A 72 13.80 16.61 12.95
N GLY A 73 14.38 17.78 12.70
CA GLY A 73 15.83 17.92 12.44
C GLY A 73 16.31 17.10 11.23
N LEU A 74 15.39 16.75 10.32
CA LEU A 74 15.76 16.23 9.00
C LEU A 74 16.38 17.39 8.21
N PRO A 75 17.45 17.15 7.43
CA PRO A 75 18.09 18.22 6.67
C PRO A 75 17.06 18.86 5.74
N ALA A 76 17.06 20.19 5.66
CA ALA A 76 16.12 20.92 4.84
C ALA A 76 16.13 20.42 3.40
N ASP A 77 14.99 20.62 2.72
CA ASP A 77 14.73 20.10 1.38
C ASP A 77 15.97 20.21 0.49
N ALA A 78 16.30 19.10 -0.17
CA ALA A 78 17.36 19.09 -1.18
C ALA A 78 17.07 20.06 -2.34
N VAL A 79 15.89 20.67 -2.40
CA VAL A 79 15.44 21.70 -3.34
C VAL A 79 14.88 22.90 -2.59
N ALA A 80 15.28 24.11 -2.97
CA ALA A 80 14.59 25.34 -2.58
C ALA A 80 14.08 26.06 -3.82
N LEU A 81 12.94 26.75 -3.71
CA LEU A 81 12.30 27.48 -4.80
C LEU A 81 11.76 28.82 -4.29
N VAL A 82 12.30 29.91 -4.82
CA VAL A 82 11.80 31.28 -4.58
C VAL A 82 11.39 31.95 -5.88
N ALA A 83 10.36 32.81 -5.85
CA ALA A 83 9.87 33.50 -7.05
C ALA A 83 9.49 34.96 -6.79
N GLY A 84 9.83 35.85 -7.74
CA GLY A 84 9.54 37.27 -7.66
C GLY A 84 9.76 37.98 -9.00
N GLY A 85 8.96 39.01 -9.29
CA GLY A 85 9.10 39.83 -10.50
C GLY A 85 8.95 39.09 -11.84
N GLY A 86 8.37 37.89 -11.85
CA GLY A 86 8.28 37.02 -13.04
C GLY A 86 9.50 36.11 -13.26
N VAL A 87 10.43 36.05 -12.31
CA VAL A 87 11.58 35.15 -12.30
C VAL A 87 11.43 34.15 -11.14
N ALA A 88 11.90 32.92 -11.32
CA ALA A 88 12.02 31.93 -10.25
C ALA A 88 13.47 31.41 -10.17
N ILE A 89 13.94 31.18 -8.94
CA ILE A 89 15.23 30.56 -8.66
C ILE A 89 14.97 29.24 -7.96
N ARG A 90 15.36 28.14 -8.62
CA ARG A 90 15.41 26.80 -8.03
C ARG A 90 16.85 26.46 -7.68
N VAL A 91 17.13 26.21 -6.41
CA VAL A 91 18.41 25.66 -5.93
C VAL A 91 18.21 24.17 -5.66
N GLN A 92 19.21 23.34 -5.95
CA GLN A 92 19.17 21.91 -5.60
C GLN A 92 20.55 21.43 -5.13
N ARG A 93 20.59 20.76 -3.97
CA ARG A 93 21.73 19.98 -3.47
C ARG A 93 21.55 18.51 -3.87
N GLY A 94 22.66 17.83 -4.12
CA GLY A 94 22.72 16.38 -4.21
C GLY A 94 24.17 15.91 -4.15
N PRO A 95 24.44 14.64 -3.80
CA PRO A 95 25.79 14.10 -3.84
C PRO A 95 26.28 14.03 -5.29
N PHE A 96 27.51 14.48 -5.54
CA PHE A 96 28.11 14.50 -6.86
C PHE A 96 29.64 14.34 -6.82
N ASP A 97 30.15 13.30 -7.47
CA ASP A 97 31.59 13.02 -7.60
C ASP A 97 32.16 13.72 -8.86
N GLY A 98 32.73 14.91 -8.71
CA GLY A 98 33.40 15.63 -9.81
C GLY A 98 33.58 17.13 -9.55
N THR A 99 33.97 17.87 -10.59
CA THR A 99 34.04 19.35 -10.55
C THR A 99 32.69 19.99 -10.88
N SER A 100 32.57 21.28 -10.59
CA SER A 100 31.42 22.10 -11.03
C SER A 100 31.21 22.09 -12.54
N THR A 101 32.27 21.91 -13.34
CA THR A 101 32.17 21.77 -14.80
C THR A 101 31.63 20.40 -15.20
N ASP A 102 32.00 19.33 -14.48
CA ASP A 102 31.44 17.99 -14.71
C ASP A 102 29.95 17.93 -14.31
N LEU A 103 29.57 18.65 -13.25
CA LEU A 103 28.17 18.79 -12.81
C LEU A 103 27.34 19.57 -13.85
N LEU A 104 27.83 20.70 -14.36
CA LEU A 104 27.15 21.44 -15.43
C LEU A 104 27.01 20.57 -16.71
N ALA A 105 28.07 19.86 -17.09
CA ALA A 105 28.04 18.91 -18.19
C ALA A 105 27.16 17.67 -17.92
N GLN A 106 26.88 17.31 -16.66
CA GLN A 106 25.87 16.31 -16.29
C GLN A 106 24.46 16.88 -16.43
N LEU A 107 24.21 18.10 -15.96
CA LEU A 107 22.92 18.79 -16.09
C LEU A 107 22.53 18.98 -17.56
N ASN A 108 23.46 19.39 -18.43
CA ASN A 108 23.18 19.48 -19.87
C ASN A 108 22.92 18.11 -20.50
N ARG A 109 23.71 17.08 -20.15
CA ARG A 109 23.44 15.71 -20.61
C ARG A 109 22.11 15.12 -20.11
N LEU A 110 21.49 15.70 -19.09
CA LEU A 110 20.11 15.38 -18.69
C LEU A 110 19.11 16.17 -19.57
N HIS A 111 19.28 17.48 -19.72
CA HIS A 111 18.39 18.29 -20.56
C HIS A 111 18.39 17.83 -22.03
N ASP A 112 19.56 17.60 -22.64
CA ASP A 112 19.74 17.07 -24.00
C ASP A 112 19.02 15.73 -24.22
N ARG A 113 19.01 14.87 -23.20
CA ARG A 113 18.43 13.52 -23.29
C ARG A 113 16.91 13.51 -23.17
N SER A 114 16.31 14.53 -22.55
CA SER A 114 14.86 14.62 -22.28
C SER A 114 13.99 14.34 -23.51
N GLY A 115 14.50 14.59 -24.71
CA GLY A 115 13.92 14.06 -25.95
C GLY A 115 12.98 15.01 -26.70
N ASP A 116 13.04 16.32 -26.41
CA ASP A 116 12.38 17.36 -27.22
C ASP A 116 13.01 17.44 -28.62
N ALA A 117 12.55 16.55 -29.50
CA ALA A 117 12.87 16.56 -30.92
C ALA A 117 12.20 17.74 -31.67
N ASP A 118 11.16 18.34 -31.07
CA ASP A 118 10.58 19.63 -31.46
C ASP A 118 11.14 20.75 -30.56
N ASP A 119 12.32 21.27 -30.89
CA ASP A 119 12.92 22.60 -30.62
C ASP A 119 12.80 23.29 -29.22
N GLN A 120 12.22 22.63 -28.21
CA GLN A 120 11.88 23.21 -26.90
C GLN A 120 12.94 23.03 -25.81
N GLY A 121 13.88 22.09 -25.98
CA GLY A 121 15.00 21.88 -25.05
C GLY A 121 15.90 23.11 -24.89
N PHE A 122 16.52 23.23 -23.71
CA PHE A 122 17.41 24.34 -23.37
C PHE A 122 18.68 24.35 -24.24
N LYS A 123 18.79 25.35 -25.14
CA LYS A 123 19.96 25.56 -25.99
C LYS A 123 20.97 26.46 -25.28
N VAL A 124 22.21 26.01 -25.11
CA VAL A 124 23.30 26.81 -24.51
C VAL A 124 23.63 28.00 -25.41
N THR A 125 23.49 29.22 -24.90
CA THR A 125 23.71 30.48 -25.65
C THR A 125 24.98 31.24 -25.22
N SER A 126 25.67 30.80 -24.17
CA SER A 126 26.92 31.42 -23.68
C SER A 126 28.03 30.41 -23.45
N ALA A 127 29.30 30.81 -23.67
CA ALA A 127 30.44 30.08 -23.11
C ALA A 127 30.41 30.07 -21.57
N HIS A 128 30.95 29.01 -20.95
CA HIS A 128 31.05 28.86 -19.50
C HIS A 128 31.67 30.11 -18.83
N GLN A 129 31.01 30.65 -17.82
CA GLN A 129 31.49 31.75 -16.98
C GLN A 129 31.73 31.27 -15.55
N SER A 130 32.89 31.57 -14.99
CA SER A 130 33.15 31.34 -13.56
C SER A 130 32.27 32.26 -12.71
N VAL A 131 31.71 31.71 -11.64
CA VAL A 131 30.89 32.45 -10.65
C VAL A 131 31.38 32.10 -9.26
N THR A 132 31.73 33.10 -8.45
CA THR A 132 32.16 32.92 -7.07
C THR A 132 31.11 33.48 -6.12
N THR A 133 30.70 32.67 -5.14
CA THR A 133 29.77 33.07 -4.07
C THR A 133 30.42 34.07 -3.10
N SER A 134 29.60 34.75 -2.28
CA SER A 134 30.07 35.59 -1.18
C SER A 134 30.93 34.83 -0.15
N SER A 135 30.72 33.52 0.00
CA SER A 135 31.51 32.61 0.83
C SER A 135 32.79 32.08 0.15
N GLY A 136 33.07 32.49 -1.09
CA GLY A 136 34.29 32.12 -1.84
C GLY A 136 34.23 30.80 -2.61
N ILE A 137 33.13 30.04 -2.51
CA ILE A 137 32.91 28.85 -3.34
C ILE A 137 32.83 29.26 -4.80
N THR A 138 33.70 28.70 -5.64
CA THR A 138 33.76 29.00 -7.07
C THR A 138 33.13 27.88 -7.88
N GLY A 139 32.08 28.23 -8.62
CA GLY A 139 31.36 27.38 -9.55
C GLY A 139 31.50 27.85 -11.00
N VAL A 140 30.68 27.27 -11.86
CA VAL A 140 30.55 27.62 -13.27
C VAL A 140 29.08 27.91 -13.59
N SER A 141 28.85 28.74 -14.59
CA SER A 141 27.51 29.04 -15.07
C SER A 141 27.46 29.18 -16.59
N GLU A 142 26.27 29.02 -17.13
CA GLU A 142 25.95 29.32 -18.52
C GLU A 142 24.52 29.85 -18.63
N THR A 143 24.24 30.54 -19.73
CA THR A 143 22.90 30.96 -20.13
C THR A 143 22.37 29.96 -21.15
N VAL A 144 21.09 29.60 -21.00
CA VAL A 144 20.36 28.71 -21.90
C VAL A 144 19.05 29.37 -22.33
N THR A 145 18.59 29.07 -23.53
CA THR A 145 17.30 29.56 -24.06
C THR A 145 16.46 28.37 -24.52
N SER A 146 15.21 28.31 -24.07
CA SER A 146 14.19 27.33 -24.49
C SER A 146 13.03 28.05 -25.18
N ALA A 147 12.03 27.29 -25.65
CA ALA A 147 10.75 27.87 -26.07
C ALA A 147 9.92 28.45 -24.91
N SER A 148 10.26 28.10 -23.66
CA SER A 148 9.61 28.60 -22.44
C SER A 148 10.28 29.83 -21.82
N GLY A 149 11.52 30.17 -22.21
CA GLY A 149 12.21 31.40 -21.84
C GLY A 149 13.74 31.31 -21.82
N ASP A 150 14.39 32.39 -21.40
CA ASP A 150 15.80 32.36 -21.03
C ASP A 150 15.95 31.89 -19.57
N ALA A 151 16.94 31.04 -19.31
CA ALA A 151 17.34 30.61 -17.98
C ALA A 151 18.86 30.61 -17.83
N ARG A 152 19.34 30.51 -16.58
CA ARG A 152 20.78 30.44 -16.26
C ARG A 152 21.03 29.24 -15.36
N PHE A 153 21.83 28.28 -15.82
CA PHE A 153 22.32 27.20 -14.98
C PHE A 153 23.60 27.63 -14.27
N VAL A 154 23.72 27.26 -13.00
CA VAL A 154 24.89 27.53 -12.15
C VAL A 154 25.18 26.27 -11.34
N ALA A 155 26.41 25.76 -11.43
CA ALA A 155 26.84 24.54 -10.79
C ALA A 155 27.98 24.83 -9.79
N PHE A 156 27.84 24.29 -8.58
CA PHE A 156 28.83 24.36 -7.50
C PHE A 156 29.12 22.95 -6.98
N THR A 157 30.34 22.69 -6.54
CA THR A 157 30.77 21.42 -5.95
C THR A 157 31.63 21.70 -4.72
N VAL A 158 31.33 21.04 -3.59
CA VAL A 158 31.96 21.29 -2.29
C VAL A 158 32.58 20.00 -1.77
N GLY A 159 33.78 20.08 -1.18
CA GLY A 159 34.44 18.94 -0.51
C GLY A 159 35.44 18.13 -1.35
N GLY A 160 35.62 18.46 -2.63
CA GLY A 160 36.47 17.71 -3.58
C GLY A 160 37.99 17.80 -3.40
N ASP A 161 38.53 17.57 -2.20
CA ASP A 161 39.97 17.31 -2.01
C ASP A 161 40.32 16.59 -0.67
N ARG A 162 40.23 15.25 -0.64
CA ARG A 162 40.89 14.35 0.35
C ARG A 162 40.78 12.87 -0.05
N GLY A 163 41.90 12.14 0.00
CA GLY A 163 41.94 10.69 -0.22
C GLY A 163 41.44 9.88 1.00
N GLY A 164 40.93 8.68 0.75
CA GLY A 164 40.29 7.83 1.76
C GLY A 164 41.22 6.90 2.55
N ALA A 165 40.63 6.16 3.49
CA ALA A 165 41.23 5.04 4.22
C ALA A 165 40.16 4.00 4.56
N ASP A 166 40.56 2.72 4.63
CA ASP A 166 39.67 1.57 4.86
C ASP A 166 39.04 1.51 6.26
N HIS A 167 37.88 0.86 6.35
CA HIS A 167 37.25 0.49 7.61
C HIS A 167 36.99 -1.03 7.70
N ASP A 168 38.07 -1.77 7.98
CA ASP A 168 38.04 -3.22 8.15
C ASP A 168 37.21 -3.65 9.39
N ARG A 169 36.58 -4.82 9.31
CA ARG A 169 35.72 -5.42 10.34
C ARG A 169 35.85 -6.94 10.36
N GLY A 170 36.26 -7.50 11.49
CA GLY A 170 36.13 -8.94 11.76
C GLY A 170 36.18 -9.29 13.24
N HIS A 171 35.25 -10.14 13.70
CA HIS A 171 35.59 -11.47 14.22
C HIS A 171 34.36 -12.34 14.54
N ASP A 172 34.64 -13.61 14.88
CA ASP A 172 33.73 -14.75 14.70
C ASP A 172 32.98 -15.26 15.96
N HIS A 173 32.03 -16.15 15.67
CA HIS A 173 31.55 -17.31 16.44
C HIS A 173 32.18 -17.58 17.84
N HIS A 174 31.40 -18.00 18.86
CA HIS A 174 30.88 -19.38 18.91
C HIS A 174 29.83 -19.70 20.02
N HIS A 175 29.53 -21.00 20.15
CA HIS A 175 28.59 -21.69 21.05
C HIS A 175 28.87 -21.51 22.57
N ARG A 176 28.07 -21.99 23.56
CA ARG A 176 27.36 -23.30 23.65
C ARG A 176 26.31 -23.39 24.79
N ARG A 177 25.53 -24.48 24.79
CA ARG A 177 24.48 -24.89 25.77
C ARG A 177 25.09 -25.29 27.15
N LEU A 178 24.37 -25.38 28.28
CA LEU A 178 23.47 -26.52 28.66
C LEU A 178 22.82 -26.38 30.07
N ARG A 179 21.56 -26.86 30.21
CA ARG A 179 20.96 -27.59 31.38
C ARG A 179 20.83 -26.87 32.76
N ARG A 180 20.10 -27.36 33.80
CA ARG A 180 18.84 -28.16 33.97
C ARG A 180 18.67 -28.54 35.46
N VAL A 181 17.48 -28.37 36.08
CA VAL A 181 16.90 -29.14 37.23
C VAL A 181 15.50 -28.53 37.55
N ARG A 182 14.37 -29.26 37.66
CA ARG A 182 13.80 -30.08 38.78
C ARG A 182 13.55 -29.26 40.07
N ARG A 183 12.52 -29.43 40.92
CA ARG A 183 11.35 -30.35 41.14
C ARG A 183 10.39 -29.57 42.12
N THR A 184 9.16 -29.87 42.57
CA THR A 184 8.20 -31.01 42.63
C THR A 184 6.80 -30.48 43.04
N SER A 185 5.71 -31.27 42.91
CA SER A 185 4.54 -31.28 43.86
C SER A 185 3.54 -30.10 43.82
N LEU A 186 2.25 -30.18 44.21
CA LEU A 186 1.18 -31.22 44.23
C LEU A 186 -0.17 -30.47 44.28
N GLY A 187 -1.29 -31.09 43.86
CA GLY A 187 -2.64 -30.50 44.02
C GLY A 187 -3.75 -31.43 43.55
N ASP A 188 -4.68 -31.77 44.45
CA ASP A 188 -5.78 -32.74 44.26
C ASP A 188 -7.14 -32.04 44.47
N ARG A 189 -8.13 -32.27 43.59
CA ARG A 189 -9.48 -32.82 43.92
C ARG A 189 -10.48 -32.81 42.76
N SER A 190 -11.56 -33.58 42.96
CA SER A 190 -12.55 -34.03 41.97
C SER A 190 -13.96 -33.41 42.18
N GLY A 191 -14.88 -33.54 41.21
CA GLY A 191 -16.25 -33.02 41.36
C GLY A 191 -17.29 -33.30 40.25
N HIS A 192 -17.86 -34.51 40.25
CA HIS A 192 -19.23 -34.83 39.75
C HIS A 192 -19.63 -34.72 38.25
N ARG A 193 -20.90 -35.10 38.00
CA ARG A 193 -21.55 -35.57 36.75
C ARG A 193 -23.02 -35.10 36.69
N GLN A 194 -23.64 -35.32 35.52
CA GLN A 194 -25.09 -35.46 35.22
C GLN A 194 -25.78 -34.24 34.59
N ARG A 195 -26.83 -34.38 33.76
CA ARG A 195 -27.16 -35.37 32.69
C ARG A 195 -28.34 -34.80 31.87
N HIS A 196 -28.58 -35.34 30.67
CA HIS A 196 -29.65 -35.00 29.71
C HIS A 196 -31.00 -34.45 30.23
N LEU A 197 -31.67 -33.70 29.36
CA LEU A 197 -33.05 -34.03 28.96
C LEU A 197 -33.29 -33.72 27.47
N ARG A 198 -33.98 -34.61 26.75
CA ARG A 198 -34.49 -34.42 25.38
C ARG A 198 -36.01 -34.24 25.45
N ARG A 199 -36.59 -33.45 24.55
CA ARG A 199 -38.03 -33.54 24.19
C ARG A 199 -38.15 -33.90 22.70
N ARG A 200 -39.17 -34.69 22.35
CA ARG A 200 -39.58 -35.00 20.98
C ARG A 200 -40.89 -34.27 20.70
N GLY A 201 -41.01 -33.67 19.52
CA GLY A 201 -42.30 -33.38 18.88
C GLY A 201 -42.58 -34.46 17.83
N ILE A 202 -43.85 -34.68 17.52
CA ILE A 202 -44.31 -35.50 16.39
C ILE A 202 -45.07 -34.57 15.46
N VAL A 203 -44.76 -34.61 14.17
CA VAL A 203 -45.47 -33.87 13.12
C VAL A 203 -45.87 -34.86 12.04
N THR A 204 -47.13 -34.80 11.62
CA THR A 204 -47.69 -35.61 10.53
C THR A 204 -47.22 -35.09 9.18
N ALA A 205 -46.84 -36.00 8.27
CA ALA A 205 -46.40 -35.64 6.93
C ALA A 205 -47.59 -35.49 5.96
N THR A 206 -47.84 -34.27 5.50
CA THR A 206 -48.40 -34.02 4.17
C THR A 206 -47.26 -34.05 3.15
N ILE A 207 -47.54 -34.58 1.95
CA ILE A 207 -46.64 -34.41 0.80
C ILE A 207 -47.05 -33.09 0.15
N ASP A 208 -46.29 -32.04 0.46
CA ASP A 208 -46.40 -30.72 -0.16
C ASP A 208 -45.37 -30.59 -1.29
N ASP A 209 -45.79 -30.15 -2.48
CA ASP A 209 -44.90 -29.71 -3.56
C ASP A 209 -44.31 -28.31 -3.28
N THR A 210 -43.90 -28.07 -2.02
CA THR A 210 -43.03 -26.94 -1.69
C THR A 210 -41.68 -27.13 -2.37
N PRO A 211 -41.06 -26.07 -2.94
CA PRO A 211 -39.69 -26.16 -3.40
C PRO A 211 -38.81 -26.60 -2.23
N VAL A 212 -38.06 -27.69 -2.43
CA VAL A 212 -37.19 -28.27 -1.40
C VAL A 212 -36.26 -27.18 -0.90
N ALA A 213 -36.26 -26.95 0.42
CA ALA A 213 -35.38 -25.96 1.02
C ALA A 213 -33.92 -26.34 0.72
N PRO A 214 -33.10 -25.41 0.19
CA PRO A 214 -31.75 -25.72 -0.25
C PRO A 214 -30.94 -26.31 0.91
N THR A 215 -30.06 -27.26 0.59
CA THR A 215 -29.18 -27.85 1.62
C THR A 215 -28.25 -26.79 2.22
N ALA A 216 -27.72 -27.05 3.42
CA ALA A 216 -26.76 -26.13 4.05
C ALA A 216 -25.53 -25.87 3.15
N GLN A 217 -25.11 -26.90 2.39
CA GLN A 217 -24.05 -26.82 1.39
C GLN A 217 -24.45 -25.89 0.22
N GLU A 218 -25.62 -26.10 -0.41
CA GLU A 218 -26.13 -25.22 -1.48
C GLU A 218 -26.27 -23.77 -1.03
N ALA A 219 -26.82 -23.55 0.18
CA ALA A 219 -26.99 -22.24 0.76
C ALA A 219 -25.65 -21.55 1.05
N ALA A 220 -24.64 -22.28 1.54
CA ALA A 220 -23.29 -21.77 1.73
C ALA A 220 -22.62 -21.39 0.39
N ILE A 221 -22.79 -22.22 -0.66
CA ILE A 221 -22.27 -21.95 -2.00
C ILE A 221 -22.92 -20.70 -2.61
N GLU A 222 -24.24 -20.53 -2.52
CA GLU A 222 -24.90 -19.34 -3.06
C GLU A 222 -24.61 -18.07 -2.23
N ALA A 223 -24.54 -18.19 -0.90
CA ALA A 223 -24.26 -17.06 0.00
C ALA A 223 -22.83 -16.52 -0.19
N SER A 224 -21.84 -17.41 -0.28
CA SER A 224 -20.44 -17.05 -0.57
C SER A 224 -20.21 -16.63 -2.03
N GLY A 225 -20.86 -17.29 -2.99
CA GLY A 225 -20.51 -17.15 -4.40
C GLY A 225 -19.14 -17.75 -4.76
N TRP A 226 -18.54 -18.57 -3.88
CA TRP A 226 -17.25 -19.20 -4.12
C TRP A 226 -17.30 -20.05 -5.40
N GLY A 227 -16.37 -19.79 -6.32
CA GLY A 227 -16.32 -20.41 -7.65
C GLY A 227 -17.04 -19.63 -8.76
N GLU A 228 -17.77 -18.54 -8.48
CA GLU A 228 -18.35 -17.69 -9.53
C GLU A 228 -17.24 -16.96 -10.34
N PRO A 229 -17.28 -16.96 -11.68
CA PRO A 229 -16.24 -16.33 -12.49
C PRO A 229 -16.45 -14.82 -12.64
N PHE A 230 -15.51 -14.00 -12.13
CA PHE A 230 -15.55 -12.55 -12.35
C PHE A 230 -15.49 -12.16 -13.84
N ARG A 231 -16.38 -11.24 -14.23
CA ARG A 231 -16.46 -10.66 -15.58
C ARG A 231 -16.38 -9.13 -15.50
N LEU A 232 -15.20 -8.58 -15.74
CA LEU A 232 -14.97 -7.13 -15.71
C LEU A 232 -15.77 -6.36 -16.77
N VAL A 233 -15.84 -6.88 -18.01
CA VAL A 233 -16.50 -6.19 -19.13
C VAL A 233 -18.02 -6.20 -18.97
N GLN A 234 -18.58 -5.06 -18.55
CA GLN A 234 -20.00 -4.88 -18.27
C GLN A 234 -20.54 -3.61 -18.92
N LEU A 235 -20.71 -3.61 -20.25
CA LEU A 235 -21.09 -2.43 -21.04
C LEU A 235 -22.39 -1.72 -20.60
N ARG A 236 -23.26 -2.39 -19.82
CA ARG A 236 -24.51 -1.83 -19.26
C ARG A 236 -24.37 -1.28 -17.83
N ASN A 237 -23.22 -1.47 -17.19
CA ASN A 237 -22.96 -1.03 -15.82
C ASN A 237 -22.18 0.31 -15.86
N PRO A 238 -22.73 1.44 -15.36
CA PRO A 238 -22.00 2.71 -15.35
C PRO A 238 -20.67 2.65 -14.57
N LEU A 239 -20.53 1.76 -13.58
CA LEU A 239 -19.28 1.58 -12.84
C LEU A 239 -18.16 0.97 -13.70
N PHE A 240 -18.50 0.20 -14.75
CA PHE A 240 -17.48 -0.32 -15.68
C PHE A 240 -16.88 0.83 -16.50
N TRP A 241 -17.73 1.74 -17.00
CA TRP A 241 -17.26 2.92 -17.74
C TRP A 241 -16.48 3.88 -16.84
N LEU A 242 -16.89 4.05 -15.58
CA LEU A 242 -16.15 4.83 -14.59
C LEU A 242 -14.78 4.23 -14.28
N TYR A 243 -14.69 2.90 -14.13
CA TYR A 243 -13.42 2.18 -13.97
C TYR A 243 -12.50 2.35 -15.18
N VAL A 244 -13.01 2.15 -16.41
CA VAL A 244 -12.23 2.32 -17.65
C VAL A 244 -11.74 3.77 -17.81
N TRP A 245 -12.58 4.76 -17.52
CA TRP A 245 -12.20 6.18 -17.56
C TRP A 245 -11.14 6.52 -16.50
N ALA A 246 -11.28 6.04 -15.27
CA ALA A 246 -10.31 6.29 -14.21
C ALA A 246 -8.97 5.60 -14.48
N VAL A 247 -8.96 4.39 -15.05
CA VAL A 247 -7.73 3.71 -15.50
C VAL A 247 -7.10 4.45 -16.66
N GLY A 248 -7.86 4.89 -17.67
CA GLY A 248 -7.34 5.70 -18.77
C GLY A 248 -6.75 7.03 -18.29
N SER A 249 -7.41 7.69 -17.33
CA SER A 249 -6.92 8.92 -16.69
C SER A 249 -5.65 8.66 -15.90
N GLY A 250 -5.59 7.57 -15.13
CA GLY A 250 -4.39 7.13 -14.40
C GLY A 250 -3.20 6.84 -15.31
N VAL A 251 -3.42 6.18 -16.47
CA VAL A 251 -2.35 5.97 -17.46
C VAL A 251 -1.85 7.30 -18.03
N VAL A 252 -2.72 8.26 -18.31
CA VAL A 252 -2.30 9.60 -18.80
C VAL A 252 -1.47 10.35 -17.74
N HIS A 253 -1.83 10.26 -16.45
CA HIS A 253 -1.04 10.90 -15.39
C HIS A 253 0.26 10.16 -15.10
N LEU A 254 0.27 8.82 -15.15
CA LEU A 254 1.48 7.99 -15.09
C LEU A 254 2.47 8.35 -16.19
N VAL A 255 1.99 8.52 -17.44
CA VAL A 255 2.84 8.97 -18.55
C VAL A 255 3.39 10.37 -18.26
N ARG A 256 2.57 11.34 -17.85
CA ARG A 256 3.01 12.70 -17.50
C ARG A 256 4.07 12.75 -16.40
N VAL A 257 3.92 11.93 -15.36
CA VAL A 257 4.87 11.85 -14.24
C VAL A 257 6.25 11.36 -14.68
N TYR A 258 6.33 10.54 -15.74
CA TYR A 258 7.60 9.99 -16.21
C TYR A 258 8.13 10.62 -17.51
N GLU A 259 7.29 11.15 -18.41
CA GLU A 259 7.68 11.56 -19.78
C GLU A 259 8.82 12.57 -19.80
N GLY A 260 8.74 13.62 -18.97
CA GLY A 260 9.75 14.68 -18.89
C GLY A 260 11.13 14.27 -18.36
N SER A 261 11.34 13.02 -17.90
CA SER A 261 12.67 12.53 -17.52
C SER A 261 12.91 11.02 -17.69
N VAL A 262 12.05 10.29 -18.41
CA VAL A 262 12.25 8.84 -18.65
C VAL A 262 13.52 8.56 -19.46
N ALA A 263 13.95 9.46 -20.33
CA ALA A 263 15.22 9.34 -21.05
C ALA A 263 16.46 9.61 -20.17
N ASN A 264 16.28 10.21 -18.99
CA ASN A 264 17.32 10.54 -18.01
C ASN A 264 17.47 9.46 -16.93
N TYR A 265 16.34 9.00 -16.42
CA TYR A 265 16.27 8.07 -15.29
C TYR A 265 15.64 6.72 -15.67
N GLY A 266 15.45 6.43 -16.97
CA GLY A 266 14.85 5.18 -17.45
C GLY A 266 15.58 3.91 -17.00
N GLY A 267 16.88 3.99 -16.75
CA GLY A 267 17.65 2.92 -16.11
C GLY A 267 17.18 2.66 -14.67
N ALA A 268 17.07 3.71 -13.85
CA ALA A 268 16.51 3.64 -12.50
C ALA A 268 15.04 3.22 -12.48
N LEU A 269 14.21 3.78 -13.38
CA LEU A 269 12.79 3.44 -13.50
C LEU A 269 12.58 1.96 -13.87
N ALA A 270 13.31 1.45 -14.85
CA ALA A 270 13.26 0.04 -15.24
C ALA A 270 13.79 -0.88 -14.11
N ALA A 271 14.90 -0.52 -13.47
CA ALA A 271 15.45 -1.28 -12.36
C ALA A 271 14.50 -1.32 -11.15
N GLY A 272 13.92 -0.19 -10.75
CA GLY A 272 12.90 -0.09 -9.72
C GLY A 272 11.67 -0.92 -10.06
N THR A 273 11.13 -0.78 -11.26
CA THR A 273 9.95 -1.56 -11.73
C THR A 273 10.21 -3.06 -11.68
N ILE A 274 11.41 -3.52 -12.08
CA ILE A 274 11.80 -4.93 -12.04
C ILE A 274 11.96 -5.41 -10.59
N LEU A 275 12.65 -4.65 -9.75
CA LEU A 275 12.95 -5.05 -8.36
C LEU A 275 11.68 -5.06 -7.49
N PHE A 276 10.82 -4.05 -7.60
CA PHE A 276 9.54 -4.03 -6.91
C PHE A 276 8.52 -5.01 -7.52
N GLY A 277 8.58 -5.26 -8.83
CA GLY A 277 7.84 -6.36 -9.45
C GLY A 277 8.24 -7.73 -8.86
N ILE A 278 9.52 -7.95 -8.57
CA ILE A 278 10.02 -9.16 -7.87
C ILE A 278 9.58 -9.17 -6.40
N TYR A 279 9.65 -8.04 -5.69
CA TYR A 279 9.16 -7.87 -4.31
C TYR A 279 7.65 -8.17 -4.17
N THR A 280 6.87 -7.82 -5.20
CA THR A 280 5.42 -8.08 -5.27
C THR A 280 5.09 -9.58 -5.26
N VAL A 281 5.94 -10.43 -5.83
CA VAL A 281 5.64 -11.87 -6.00
C VAL A 281 5.49 -12.59 -4.65
N PRO A 282 6.43 -12.48 -3.68
CA PRO A 282 6.21 -12.97 -2.31
C PRO A 282 4.92 -12.45 -1.66
N TRP A 283 4.55 -11.19 -1.85
CA TRP A 283 3.33 -10.62 -1.29
C TRP A 283 2.06 -11.19 -1.92
N VAL A 284 1.98 -11.28 -3.25
CA VAL A 284 0.85 -11.90 -3.96
C VAL A 284 0.69 -13.37 -3.57
N LEU A 285 1.80 -14.13 -3.51
CA LEU A 285 1.80 -15.52 -3.05
C LEU A 285 1.37 -15.64 -1.58
N PHE A 286 1.79 -14.73 -0.71
CA PHE A 286 1.38 -14.69 0.68
C PHE A 286 -0.11 -14.39 0.83
N LEU A 287 -0.61 -13.31 0.21
CA LEU A 287 -2.01 -12.89 0.28
C LEU A 287 -2.94 -13.97 -0.29
N HIS A 288 -2.61 -14.54 -1.45
CA HIS A 288 -3.36 -15.66 -2.02
C HIS A 288 -3.32 -16.91 -1.11
N HIS A 289 -2.20 -17.22 -0.45
CA HIS A 289 -2.13 -18.29 0.56
C HIS A 289 -2.85 -17.95 1.88
N ARG A 290 -3.19 -16.68 2.13
CA ARG A 290 -4.07 -16.28 3.24
C ARG A 290 -5.54 -16.34 2.88
N ASP A 291 -5.87 -16.32 1.59
CA ASP A 291 -7.22 -16.40 1.03
C ASP A 291 -7.79 -17.84 1.09
N ARG A 292 -7.84 -18.37 2.32
CA ARG A 292 -8.05 -19.79 2.66
C ARG A 292 -9.52 -20.22 2.72
N PHE A 293 -10.44 -19.27 2.77
CA PHE A 293 -11.86 -19.56 2.96
C PHE A 293 -12.55 -19.59 1.60
N THR A 294 -13.36 -18.60 1.24
CA THR A 294 -13.90 -18.48 -0.12
C THR A 294 -12.91 -17.79 -1.04
N SER A 295 -11.99 -18.56 -1.65
CA SER A 295 -10.91 -18.00 -2.47
C SER A 295 -11.44 -17.11 -3.61
N GLU A 296 -10.97 -15.88 -3.63
CA GLU A 296 -11.48 -14.81 -4.48
C GLU A 296 -11.04 -14.96 -5.95
N ALA A 297 -11.88 -14.48 -6.86
CA ALA A 297 -11.61 -14.64 -8.29
C ALA A 297 -10.31 -13.88 -8.67
N PRO A 298 -9.27 -14.52 -9.23
CA PRO A 298 -7.98 -13.84 -9.47
C PRO A 298 -8.06 -12.61 -10.39
N LYS A 299 -9.07 -12.55 -11.27
CA LYS A 299 -9.36 -11.40 -12.12
C LYS A 299 -9.97 -10.20 -11.35
N LEU A 300 -10.62 -10.44 -10.22
CA LEU A 300 -11.14 -9.41 -9.33
C LEU A 300 -9.99 -8.82 -8.51
N LEU A 301 -9.14 -9.67 -7.94
CA LEU A 301 -7.92 -9.26 -7.23
C LEU A 301 -6.98 -8.46 -8.15
N ALA A 302 -6.78 -8.91 -9.40
CA ALA A 302 -6.02 -8.16 -10.40
C ALA A 302 -6.65 -6.82 -10.80
N ALA A 303 -7.99 -6.69 -10.80
CA ALA A 303 -8.68 -5.42 -11.02
C ALA A 303 -8.55 -4.48 -9.81
N GLY A 304 -8.49 -5.02 -8.58
CA GLY A 304 -8.15 -4.26 -7.37
C GLY A 304 -6.71 -3.74 -7.41
N PHE A 305 -5.75 -4.62 -7.69
CA PHE A 305 -4.33 -4.25 -7.85
C PHE A 305 -4.14 -3.17 -8.92
N LEU A 306 -4.78 -3.32 -10.09
CA LEU A 306 -4.73 -2.31 -11.15
C LEU A 306 -5.39 -0.99 -10.74
N TRP A 307 -6.46 -1.01 -9.93
CA TRP A 307 -7.04 0.22 -9.37
C TRP A 307 -6.07 0.94 -8.43
N GLY A 308 -5.41 0.20 -7.54
CA GLY A 308 -4.38 0.73 -6.64
C GLY A 308 -3.24 1.38 -7.43
N ALA A 309 -2.65 0.60 -8.33
CA ALA A 309 -1.45 0.98 -9.07
C ALA A 309 -1.61 2.16 -10.04
N VAL A 310 -2.79 2.36 -10.63
CA VAL A 310 -2.95 3.30 -11.75
C VAL A 310 -3.95 4.44 -11.44
N PRO A 311 -5.27 4.22 -11.29
CA PRO A 311 -6.18 5.26 -10.81
C PRO A 311 -5.79 5.88 -9.46
N ALA A 312 -5.59 5.05 -8.42
CA ALA A 312 -5.47 5.55 -7.07
C ALA A 312 -4.16 6.30 -6.84
N THR A 313 -3.00 5.77 -7.28
CA THR A 313 -1.72 6.49 -7.21
C THR A 313 -1.71 7.72 -8.13
N PHE A 314 -1.78 7.53 -9.45
CA PHE A 314 -1.38 8.60 -10.39
C PHE A 314 -2.45 9.63 -10.71
N PHE A 315 -3.75 9.26 -10.69
CA PHE A 315 -4.82 10.21 -11.01
C PHE A 315 -5.45 10.83 -9.77
N LEU A 316 -5.58 10.07 -8.67
CA LEU A 316 -6.22 10.56 -7.45
C LEU A 316 -5.21 11.08 -6.43
N ALA A 317 -4.36 10.21 -5.87
CA ALA A 317 -3.50 10.53 -4.74
C ALA A 317 -2.51 11.65 -5.02
N ILE A 318 -1.66 11.54 -6.05
CA ILE A 318 -0.68 12.60 -6.38
C ILE A 318 -1.39 13.96 -6.55
N THR A 319 -2.42 14.02 -7.39
CA THR A 319 -3.18 15.25 -7.69
C THR A 319 -3.75 15.95 -6.46
N VAL A 320 -4.25 15.19 -5.48
CA VAL A 320 -4.83 15.76 -4.25
C VAL A 320 -3.80 15.96 -3.14
N ASN A 321 -2.76 15.11 -3.07
CA ASN A 321 -1.67 15.26 -2.11
C ASN A 321 -0.90 16.55 -2.39
N ASP A 322 -0.47 16.77 -3.64
CA ASP A 322 0.23 17.98 -4.07
C ASP A 322 -0.60 19.24 -3.73
N ALA A 323 -1.90 19.19 -3.99
CA ALA A 323 -2.81 20.32 -3.73
C ALA A 323 -3.02 20.61 -2.23
N VAL A 324 -3.12 19.60 -1.37
CA VAL A 324 -3.28 19.78 0.08
C VAL A 324 -1.96 20.17 0.74
N LEU A 325 -0.84 19.56 0.35
CA LEU A 325 0.50 19.92 0.85
C LEU A 325 0.87 21.37 0.51
N THR A 326 0.63 21.80 -0.74
CA THR A 326 0.84 23.20 -1.14
C THR A 326 -0.08 24.15 -0.35
N LEU A 327 -1.34 23.77 -0.12
CA LEU A 327 -2.27 24.56 0.67
C LEU A 327 -1.85 24.65 2.15
N TYR A 328 -1.28 23.58 2.73
CA TYR A 328 -0.71 23.60 4.07
C TYR A 328 0.53 24.49 4.16
N ALA A 329 1.45 24.44 3.21
CA ALA A 329 2.62 25.33 3.17
C ALA A 329 2.20 26.81 3.15
N LYS A 330 1.21 27.17 2.32
CA LYS A 330 0.63 28.54 2.25
C LYS A 330 -0.10 29.00 3.53
N LEU A 331 -0.65 28.08 4.32
CA LEU A 331 -1.47 28.42 5.50
C LEU A 331 -0.72 28.35 6.82
N PHE A 332 0.36 27.56 6.89
CA PHE A 332 1.07 27.22 8.13
C PHE A 332 2.60 27.32 8.03
N GLY A 333 3.14 27.65 6.86
CA GLY A 333 4.58 27.74 6.60
C GLY A 333 5.22 26.41 6.18
N GLN A 334 6.36 26.51 5.52
CA GLN A 334 7.10 25.38 4.96
C GLN A 334 7.55 24.38 6.05
N ALA A 335 8.06 24.87 7.19
CA ALA A 335 8.53 24.01 8.28
C ALA A 335 7.40 23.17 8.90
N TRP A 336 6.21 23.75 9.10
CA TRP A 336 5.03 23.01 9.57
C TRP A 336 4.57 21.96 8.56
N ALA A 337 4.55 22.31 7.27
CA ALA A 337 4.19 21.38 6.20
C ALA A 337 5.20 20.22 6.07
N SER A 338 6.48 20.46 6.37
CA SER A 338 7.53 19.43 6.41
C SER A 338 7.36 18.42 7.56
N ASP A 339 6.97 18.87 8.76
CA ASP A 339 6.80 18.00 9.93
C ASP A 339 5.46 17.24 9.96
N TRP A 340 4.38 17.86 9.45
CA TRP A 340 2.99 17.40 9.66
C TRP A 340 2.17 17.27 8.38
N GLY A 341 2.68 17.74 7.24
CA GLY A 341 1.89 17.80 6.00
C GLY A 341 1.53 16.43 5.45
N ALA A 342 2.46 15.46 5.56
CA ALA A 342 2.28 14.12 5.00
C ALA A 342 1.19 13.33 5.73
N GLY A 343 1.32 13.12 7.04
CA GLY A 343 0.36 12.35 7.85
C GLY A 343 -0.97 13.05 8.09
N LEU A 344 -1.06 14.37 7.87
CA LEU A 344 -2.33 15.10 7.79
C LEU A 344 -2.92 15.18 6.37
N THR A 345 -2.32 14.50 5.38
CA THR A 345 -2.78 14.42 3.99
C THR A 345 -3.00 12.98 3.53
N ALA A 346 -1.91 12.22 3.33
CA ALA A 346 -1.88 10.91 2.66
C ALA A 346 -2.87 9.90 3.26
N PRO A 347 -3.04 9.79 4.60
CA PRO A 347 -4.01 8.86 5.17
C PRO A 347 -5.46 9.12 4.75
N PHE A 348 -5.84 10.39 4.54
CA PHE A 348 -7.19 10.77 4.19
C PHE A 348 -7.45 10.66 2.70
N THR A 349 -6.50 11.14 1.90
CA THR A 349 -6.57 11.19 0.44
C THR A 349 -6.39 9.81 -0.18
N GLU A 350 -5.43 9.03 0.30
CA GLU A 350 -5.05 7.78 -0.34
C GLU A 350 -5.92 6.61 0.06
N GLU A 351 -6.24 6.43 1.35
CA GLU A 351 -7.16 5.36 1.75
C GLU A 351 -8.55 5.59 1.16
N THR A 352 -8.96 6.84 0.95
CA THR A 352 -10.14 7.18 0.13
C THR A 352 -9.93 6.76 -1.33
N SER A 353 -8.83 7.16 -1.98
CA SER A 353 -8.51 6.81 -3.38
C SER A 353 -8.51 5.30 -3.62
N LYS A 354 -7.87 4.55 -2.73
CA LYS A 354 -7.80 3.08 -2.71
C LYS A 354 -9.21 2.50 -2.50
N ALA A 355 -9.97 2.98 -1.51
CA ALA A 355 -11.31 2.49 -1.21
C ALA A 355 -12.38 2.78 -2.28
N LEU A 356 -12.24 3.83 -3.11
CA LEU A 356 -13.11 4.02 -4.28
C LEU A 356 -13.06 2.81 -5.23
N GLY A 357 -11.91 2.12 -5.31
CA GLY A 357 -11.76 0.85 -6.01
C GLY A 357 -12.68 -0.22 -5.46
N LEU A 358 -12.71 -0.41 -4.14
CA LEU A 358 -13.66 -1.32 -3.49
C LEU A 358 -15.12 -0.93 -3.81
N VAL A 359 -15.48 0.36 -3.79
CA VAL A 359 -16.86 0.81 -4.08
C VAL A 359 -17.27 0.49 -5.51
N ILE A 360 -16.36 0.63 -6.48
CA ILE A 360 -16.59 0.21 -7.87
C ILE A 360 -16.70 -1.33 -7.95
N LEU A 361 -15.76 -2.07 -7.34
CA LEU A 361 -15.73 -3.52 -7.39
C LEU A 361 -16.94 -4.16 -6.67
N LEU A 362 -17.47 -3.55 -5.60
CA LEU A 362 -18.75 -3.92 -4.97
C LEU A 362 -19.95 -3.86 -5.93
N GLY A 363 -19.89 -3.00 -6.95
CA GLY A 363 -20.94 -2.87 -7.97
C GLY A 363 -20.63 -3.59 -9.29
N LEU A 364 -19.40 -4.02 -9.53
CA LEU A 364 -19.01 -4.89 -10.65
C LEU A 364 -19.06 -6.38 -10.27
N ALA A 365 -18.74 -6.73 -9.03
CA ALA A 365 -18.65 -8.08 -8.50
C ALA A 365 -19.58 -8.33 -7.27
N PRO A 366 -20.87 -7.91 -7.27
CA PRO A 366 -21.78 -8.08 -6.12
C PRO A 366 -22.16 -9.56 -5.82
N ARG A 367 -21.59 -10.51 -6.58
CA ARG A 367 -21.67 -11.96 -6.35
C ARG A 367 -20.45 -12.57 -5.68
N LEU A 368 -19.35 -11.83 -5.60
CA LEU A 368 -18.08 -12.27 -5.00
C LEU A 368 -17.78 -11.48 -3.74
N VAL A 369 -17.97 -10.15 -3.78
CA VAL A 369 -17.86 -9.31 -2.57
C VAL A 369 -19.16 -9.41 -1.75
N ARG A 370 -19.21 -10.38 -0.85
CA ARG A 370 -20.38 -10.80 -0.05
C ARG A 370 -20.28 -10.48 1.44
N ASN A 371 -19.07 -10.34 1.97
CA ASN A 371 -18.80 -10.19 3.39
C ASN A 371 -17.56 -9.32 3.66
N ALA A 372 -17.23 -9.14 4.93
CA ALA A 372 -16.14 -8.25 5.33
C ALA A 372 -14.74 -8.82 5.02
N TYR A 373 -14.60 -10.15 4.88
CA TYR A 373 -13.33 -10.78 4.53
C TYR A 373 -12.94 -10.56 3.06
N ASP A 374 -13.92 -10.57 2.14
CA ASP A 374 -13.70 -10.26 0.73
C ASP A 374 -13.17 -8.81 0.57
N ALA A 375 -13.78 -7.88 1.32
CA ALA A 375 -13.32 -6.50 1.38
C ALA A 375 -11.92 -6.35 2.02
N PHE A 376 -11.56 -7.21 2.98
CA PHE A 376 -10.21 -7.29 3.55
C PHE A 376 -9.19 -7.74 2.48
N VAL A 377 -9.46 -8.82 1.76
CA VAL A 377 -8.55 -9.39 0.75
C VAL A 377 -8.43 -8.45 -0.46
N ILE A 378 -9.54 -7.95 -1.00
CA ILE A 378 -9.54 -6.99 -2.11
C ILE A 378 -8.84 -5.68 -1.69
N GLY A 379 -9.08 -5.19 -0.47
CA GLY A 379 -8.39 -4.03 0.08
C GLY A 379 -6.87 -4.22 0.17
N ALA A 380 -6.40 -5.40 0.57
CA ALA A 380 -4.98 -5.73 0.58
C ALA A 380 -4.36 -5.71 -0.83
N PHE A 381 -5.05 -6.24 -1.84
CA PHE A 381 -4.57 -6.21 -3.23
C PHE A 381 -4.60 -4.80 -3.85
N ILE A 382 -5.58 -3.96 -3.49
CA ILE A 382 -5.58 -2.53 -3.89
C ILE A 382 -4.39 -1.80 -3.24
N GLY A 383 -4.19 -1.97 -1.93
CA GLY A 383 -3.08 -1.34 -1.21
C GLY A 383 -1.71 -1.76 -1.75
N LEU A 384 -1.52 -3.06 -2.03
CA LEU A 384 -0.29 -3.58 -2.64
C LEU A 384 -0.03 -3.03 -4.06
N GLY A 385 -1.08 -2.81 -4.86
CA GLY A 385 -0.92 -2.18 -6.18
C GLY A 385 -0.42 -0.75 -6.09
N PHE A 386 -0.96 0.01 -5.14
CA PHE A 386 -0.55 1.38 -4.85
C PHE A 386 0.90 1.43 -4.35
N GLU A 387 1.23 0.58 -3.37
CA GLU A 387 2.55 0.41 -2.76
C GLU A 387 3.66 0.24 -3.81
N VAL A 388 3.47 -0.69 -4.75
CA VAL A 388 4.44 -0.98 -5.82
C VAL A 388 4.64 0.20 -6.77
N SER A 389 3.63 1.07 -6.91
CA SER A 389 3.68 2.22 -7.82
C SER A 389 4.32 3.44 -7.16
N GLU A 390 4.04 3.64 -5.87
CA GLU A 390 4.74 4.60 -5.01
C GLU A 390 6.23 4.21 -4.85
N ASP A 391 6.53 2.94 -4.58
CA ASP A 391 7.88 2.39 -4.49
C ASP A 391 8.75 2.74 -5.71
N VAL A 392 8.17 2.61 -6.92
CA VAL A 392 8.82 2.96 -8.19
C VAL A 392 8.93 4.49 -8.37
N LEU A 393 7.94 5.26 -7.91
CA LEU A 393 8.00 6.72 -7.91
C LEU A 393 9.13 7.26 -7.01
N TYR A 394 9.32 6.70 -5.81
CA TYR A 394 10.41 7.08 -4.90
C TYR A 394 11.80 6.73 -5.49
N VAL A 395 11.93 5.62 -6.21
CA VAL A 395 13.18 5.30 -6.95
C VAL A 395 13.46 6.32 -8.05
N TYR A 396 12.43 6.73 -8.80
CA TYR A 396 12.54 7.73 -9.87
C TYR A 396 12.89 9.12 -9.33
N GLN A 397 12.19 9.59 -8.29
CA GLN A 397 12.48 10.85 -7.60
C GLN A 397 13.89 10.84 -7.00
N GLY A 398 14.29 9.74 -6.35
CA GLY A 398 15.64 9.57 -5.80
C GLY A 398 16.74 9.68 -6.86
N ALA A 399 16.54 9.10 -8.05
CA ALA A 399 17.48 9.23 -9.17
C ALA A 399 17.60 10.69 -9.68
N GLY A 400 16.51 11.47 -9.62
CA GLY A 400 16.52 12.91 -9.89
C GLY A 400 17.34 13.71 -8.87
N GLN A 401 17.16 13.43 -7.58
CA GLN A 401 17.91 14.10 -6.50
C GLN A 401 19.42 13.85 -6.56
N HIS A 402 19.85 12.69 -7.08
CA HIS A 402 21.27 12.34 -7.28
C HIS A 402 21.84 12.84 -8.63
N PHE A 403 21.17 13.78 -9.30
CA PHE A 403 21.51 14.28 -10.64
C PHE A 403 21.71 13.17 -11.69
N GLY A 404 21.00 12.04 -11.55
CA GLY A 404 21.18 10.85 -12.40
C GLY A 404 22.54 10.17 -12.29
N THR A 405 23.37 10.50 -11.30
CA THR A 405 24.65 9.80 -11.01
C THR A 405 24.40 8.57 -10.14
N ASN A 406 25.35 7.61 -10.16
CA ASN A 406 25.36 6.42 -9.29
C ASN A 406 24.02 5.64 -9.17
N GLN A 407 23.16 5.71 -10.21
CA GLN A 407 21.76 5.22 -10.18
C GLN A 407 21.57 3.82 -9.59
N PRO A 408 22.41 2.79 -9.88
CA PRO A 408 22.25 1.46 -9.29
C PRO A 408 22.34 1.44 -7.76
N VAL A 409 23.13 2.33 -7.16
CA VAL A 409 23.26 2.44 -5.70
C VAL A 409 22.03 3.11 -5.10
N ALA A 410 21.58 4.23 -5.68
CA ALA A 410 20.37 4.94 -5.24
C ALA A 410 19.11 4.05 -5.36
N VAL A 411 18.97 3.30 -6.46
CA VAL A 411 17.91 2.29 -6.65
C VAL A 411 17.99 1.22 -5.56
N LEU A 412 19.17 0.65 -5.30
CA LEU A 412 19.34 -0.41 -4.30
C LEU A 412 19.05 0.09 -2.87
N GLN A 413 19.49 1.31 -2.53
CA GLN A 413 19.19 1.95 -1.25
C GLN A 413 17.68 2.15 -1.06
N MET A 414 16.98 2.73 -2.04
CA MET A 414 15.53 2.88 -1.99
C MET A 414 14.80 1.53 -1.90
N VAL A 415 15.20 0.52 -2.69
CA VAL A 415 14.60 -0.82 -2.63
C VAL A 415 14.81 -1.49 -1.26
N VAL A 416 15.96 -1.29 -0.62
CA VAL A 416 16.23 -1.82 0.74
C VAL A 416 15.41 -1.07 1.80
N VAL A 417 15.40 0.27 1.77
CA VAL A 417 14.67 1.09 2.75
C VAL A 417 13.16 0.86 2.62
N ARG A 418 12.61 1.08 1.42
CA ARG A 418 11.16 0.94 1.19
C ARG A 418 10.70 -0.51 1.33
N GLY A 419 11.42 -1.48 0.76
CA GLY A 419 11.09 -2.91 0.89
C GLY A 419 11.16 -3.46 2.33
N ALA A 420 12.00 -2.89 3.19
CA ALA A 420 12.02 -3.21 4.63
C ALA A 420 10.87 -2.50 5.40
N SER A 421 10.55 -1.27 5.02
CA SER A 421 9.45 -0.50 5.62
C SER A 421 8.06 -1.07 5.25
N GLY A 422 7.89 -1.54 4.00
CA GLY A 422 6.66 -2.13 3.45
C GLY A 422 6.15 -3.41 4.14
N VAL A 423 6.80 -3.87 5.21
CA VAL A 423 6.25 -4.90 6.10
C VAL A 423 5.04 -4.38 6.91
N VAL A 424 4.93 -3.07 7.08
CA VAL A 424 3.71 -2.37 7.55
C VAL A 424 3.41 -1.26 6.54
N SER A 425 2.41 -1.48 5.70
CA SER A 425 2.23 -0.72 4.47
C SER A 425 0.77 -0.46 4.12
N HIS A 426 0.57 0.25 3.01
CA HIS A 426 -0.68 0.39 2.26
C HIS A 426 -1.48 -0.91 2.15
N ALA A 427 -0.84 -2.06 1.91
CA ALA A 427 -1.53 -3.36 1.87
C ALA A 427 -2.20 -3.74 3.21
N LEU A 428 -1.63 -3.36 4.36
CA LEU A 428 -2.27 -3.55 5.67
C LEU A 428 -3.32 -2.46 5.94
N PHE A 429 -3.01 -1.20 5.67
CA PHE A 429 -3.91 -0.08 5.95
C PHE A 429 -5.19 -0.17 5.11
N SER A 430 -5.08 -0.40 3.81
CA SER A 430 -6.25 -0.55 2.93
C SER A 430 -7.04 -1.82 3.20
N ALA A 431 -6.43 -2.91 3.66
CA ALA A 431 -7.18 -4.10 4.12
C ALA A 431 -8.06 -3.77 5.34
N ILE A 432 -7.51 -3.07 6.34
CA ILE A 432 -8.25 -2.60 7.51
C ILE A 432 -9.36 -1.60 7.08
N PHE A 433 -9.02 -0.60 6.26
CA PHE A 433 -9.92 0.47 5.83
C PHE A 433 -11.09 -0.07 4.98
N CYS A 434 -10.81 -0.94 4.02
CA CYS A 434 -11.83 -1.57 3.16
C CYS A 434 -12.79 -2.47 3.96
N THR A 435 -12.27 -3.22 4.93
CA THR A 435 -13.12 -3.97 5.88
C THR A 435 -14.03 -3.03 6.67
N GLY A 436 -13.46 -1.92 7.15
CA GLY A 436 -14.19 -0.90 7.89
C GLY A 436 -15.32 -0.28 7.07
N LEU A 437 -15.02 0.13 5.83
CA LEU A 437 -15.98 0.67 4.88
C LEU A 437 -17.10 -0.34 4.57
N TYR A 438 -16.79 -1.62 4.40
CA TYR A 438 -17.80 -2.67 4.21
C TYR A 438 -18.79 -2.75 5.38
N TRP A 439 -18.30 -2.67 6.62
CA TRP A 439 -19.13 -2.64 7.83
C TRP A 439 -19.95 -1.34 7.99
N VAL A 440 -19.45 -0.19 7.50
CA VAL A 440 -20.22 1.08 7.44
C VAL A 440 -21.34 1.01 6.40
N LEU A 441 -21.04 0.47 5.20
CA LEU A 441 -22.03 0.24 4.13
C LEU A 441 -23.06 -0.82 4.51
N GLY A 442 -22.70 -1.76 5.40
CA GLY A 442 -23.61 -2.71 6.03
C GLY A 442 -24.21 -3.74 5.07
N ARG A 443 -23.39 -4.26 4.16
CA ARG A 443 -23.80 -5.20 3.11
C ARG A 443 -23.65 -6.66 3.57
N GLY A 444 -24.20 -7.57 2.77
CA GLY A 444 -24.10 -9.02 3.02
C GLY A 444 -24.90 -9.50 4.22
N VAL A 445 -24.54 -10.68 4.72
CA VAL A 445 -25.19 -11.33 5.86
C VAL A 445 -24.80 -10.73 7.22
N GLU A 446 -23.71 -9.96 7.27
CA GLU A 446 -23.18 -9.36 8.51
C GLU A 446 -23.94 -8.11 8.99
N GLY A 447 -24.68 -7.46 8.10
CA GLY A 447 -25.37 -6.19 8.37
C GLY A 447 -24.44 -5.01 8.68
N ARG A 448 -25.01 -3.90 9.14
CA ARG A 448 -24.26 -2.65 9.41
C ARG A 448 -23.63 -2.66 10.80
N ARG A 449 -22.29 -2.75 10.86
CA ARG A 449 -21.50 -2.75 12.09
C ARG A 449 -20.78 -1.40 12.29
N LEU A 450 -21.54 -0.30 12.26
CA LEU A 450 -21.02 1.09 12.17
C LEU A 450 -19.84 1.40 13.11
N GLY A 451 -19.90 0.99 14.39
CA GLY A 451 -18.82 1.24 15.35
C GLY A 451 -17.51 0.52 15.01
N HIS A 452 -17.57 -0.75 14.58
CA HIS A 452 -16.40 -1.48 14.10
C HIS A 452 -15.89 -0.90 12.77
N GLY A 453 -16.81 -0.47 11.90
CA GLY A 453 -16.50 0.14 10.62
C GLY A 453 -15.69 1.44 10.76
N LEU A 454 -16.22 2.39 11.53
CA LEU A 454 -15.56 3.66 11.81
C LEU A 454 -14.25 3.48 12.59
N PHE A 455 -14.21 2.55 13.56
CA PHE A 455 -12.97 2.23 14.28
C PHE A 455 -11.88 1.72 13.33
N ALA A 456 -12.20 0.78 12.43
CA ALA A 456 -11.21 0.25 11.48
C ALA A 456 -10.73 1.34 10.51
N MET A 457 -11.64 2.12 9.92
CA MET A 457 -11.26 3.23 9.02
C MET A 457 -10.37 4.26 9.72
N ALA A 458 -10.74 4.71 10.92
CA ALA A 458 -9.96 5.66 11.70
C ALA A 458 -8.62 5.08 12.18
N ALA A 459 -8.56 3.79 12.52
CA ALA A 459 -7.31 3.14 12.91
C ALA A 459 -6.34 3.01 11.74
N ALA A 460 -6.81 2.65 10.54
CA ALA A 460 -5.99 2.64 9.33
C ALA A 460 -5.41 4.03 9.03
N MET A 461 -6.26 5.08 9.03
CA MET A 461 -5.83 6.46 8.85
C MET A 461 -4.81 6.90 9.92
N ALA A 462 -5.06 6.58 11.20
CA ALA A 462 -4.15 6.94 12.29
C ALA A 462 -2.80 6.21 12.22
N PHE A 463 -2.76 4.94 11.81
CA PHE A 463 -1.47 4.22 11.67
C PHE A 463 -0.67 4.68 10.45
N HIS A 464 -1.35 5.09 9.37
CA HIS A 464 -0.73 5.70 8.20
C HIS A 464 -0.13 7.07 8.58
N GLY A 465 -0.89 7.97 9.20
CA GLY A 465 -0.37 9.30 9.57
C GLY A 465 0.72 9.28 10.63
N VAL A 466 0.65 8.35 11.60
CA VAL A 466 1.71 8.13 12.60
C VAL A 466 2.97 7.48 12.00
N TRP A 467 2.87 6.90 10.80
CA TRP A 467 3.99 6.35 10.05
C TRP A 467 4.68 7.41 9.19
N ASP A 468 3.90 8.28 8.55
CA ASP A 468 4.39 9.39 7.73
C ASP A 468 5.09 10.45 8.60
N ASP A 469 4.39 10.95 9.62
CA ASP A 469 4.91 11.96 10.57
C ASP A 469 5.73 11.31 11.71
N ALA A 470 6.21 10.07 11.53
CA ALA A 470 6.91 9.30 12.57
C ALA A 470 8.17 9.97 13.10
N GLY A 471 8.81 10.82 12.29
CA GLY A 471 9.92 11.67 12.71
C GLY A 471 9.48 12.75 13.70
N ALA A 472 8.51 13.58 13.34
CA ALA A 472 8.04 14.70 14.17
C ALA A 472 7.43 14.18 15.49
N LEU A 473 6.60 13.13 15.40
CA LEU A 473 6.07 12.41 16.57
C LEU A 473 7.16 11.76 17.42
N GLY A 474 8.28 11.35 16.81
CA GLY A 474 9.46 10.86 17.51
C GLY A 474 10.14 11.98 18.30
N ASN A 475 10.38 13.13 17.66
CA ASN A 475 11.12 14.21 18.27
C ASN A 475 10.35 14.88 19.42
N LEU A 476 9.01 14.93 19.35
CA LEU A 476 8.15 15.30 20.49
C LEU A 476 8.28 14.37 21.72
N ILE A 477 8.84 13.16 21.57
CA ILE A 477 9.02 12.19 22.67
C ILE A 477 10.45 12.26 23.25
N HIS A 478 11.48 12.22 22.40
CA HIS A 478 12.89 12.24 22.82
C HIS A 478 13.83 12.55 21.64
N ASP A 479 13.62 13.66 20.93
CA ASP A 479 14.42 14.05 19.75
C ASP A 479 14.52 12.88 18.73
N THR A 480 15.61 12.79 17.97
CA THR A 480 15.89 11.71 17.01
C THR A 480 15.85 10.30 17.62
N PHE A 481 15.85 10.13 18.95
CA PHE A 481 15.71 8.82 19.59
C PHE A 481 14.25 8.36 19.70
N GLY A 482 13.27 9.26 19.70
CA GLY A 482 11.86 8.90 19.86
C GLY A 482 11.28 8.12 18.67
N ILE A 483 11.86 8.23 17.47
CA ILE A 483 11.47 7.41 16.30
C ILE A 483 11.62 5.91 16.58
N PHE A 484 12.60 5.51 17.40
CA PHE A 484 12.79 4.11 17.84
C PHE A 484 11.72 3.65 18.86
N VAL A 485 10.85 4.55 19.33
CA VAL A 485 9.65 4.24 20.11
C VAL A 485 8.41 4.26 19.21
N VAL A 486 8.25 5.28 18.38
CA VAL A 486 7.09 5.45 17.48
C VAL A 486 6.97 4.30 16.47
N ILE A 487 8.04 4.01 15.71
CA ILE A 487 8.00 3.01 14.64
C ILE A 487 7.65 1.60 15.18
N PRO A 488 8.30 1.06 16.23
CA PRO A 488 7.90 -0.22 16.80
C PRO A 488 6.48 -0.22 17.40
N LEU A 489 6.02 0.91 17.96
CA LEU A 489 4.68 1.02 18.52
C LEU A 489 3.59 0.97 17.44
N VAL A 490 3.74 1.74 16.35
CA VAL A 490 2.77 1.73 15.24
C VAL A 490 2.78 0.40 14.50
N ILE A 491 3.94 -0.26 14.34
CA ILE A 491 4.05 -1.63 13.81
C ILE A 491 3.28 -2.62 14.69
N VAL A 492 3.45 -2.57 16.02
CA VAL A 492 2.74 -3.50 16.92
C VAL A 492 1.23 -3.21 16.94
N ALA A 493 0.82 -1.94 16.88
CA ALA A 493 -0.58 -1.54 16.89
C ALA A 493 -1.31 -1.89 15.57
N SER A 494 -0.68 -1.66 14.42
CA SER A 494 -1.23 -2.01 13.10
C SER A 494 -1.31 -3.53 12.92
N VAL A 495 -0.28 -4.29 13.31
CA VAL A 495 -0.30 -5.76 13.27
C VAL A 495 -1.31 -6.35 14.26
N ALA A 496 -1.48 -5.78 15.45
CA ALA A 496 -2.54 -6.19 16.37
C ALA A 496 -3.94 -5.93 15.77
N THR A 497 -4.13 -4.78 15.12
CA THR A 497 -5.40 -4.36 14.53
C THR A 497 -5.75 -5.18 13.29
N VAL A 498 -4.81 -5.43 12.38
CA VAL A 498 -5.05 -6.29 11.20
C VAL A 498 -5.39 -7.72 11.61
N ILE A 499 -4.78 -8.24 12.69
CA ILE A 499 -5.10 -9.55 13.27
C ILE A 499 -6.50 -9.56 13.92
N PHE A 500 -6.91 -8.47 14.57
CA PHE A 500 -8.26 -8.33 15.12
C PHE A 500 -9.31 -8.27 14.00
N VAL A 501 -9.16 -7.32 13.06
CA VAL A 501 -10.09 -7.07 11.96
C VAL A 501 -10.26 -8.32 11.09
N ALA A 502 -9.17 -8.98 10.67
CA ALA A 502 -9.24 -10.21 9.89
C ALA A 502 -9.91 -11.39 10.64
N ARG A 503 -9.88 -11.40 11.98
CA ARG A 503 -10.53 -12.45 12.79
C ARG A 503 -12.05 -12.24 12.90
N GLU A 504 -12.48 -11.00 13.05
CA GLU A 504 -13.90 -10.62 13.07
C GLU A 504 -14.53 -10.72 11.68
N ALA A 505 -13.83 -10.28 10.64
CA ALA A 505 -14.27 -10.35 9.25
C ALA A 505 -14.46 -11.81 8.78
N SER A 506 -13.47 -12.67 9.02
CA SER A 506 -13.59 -14.10 8.69
C SER A 506 -14.60 -14.88 9.55
N SER A 507 -15.47 -14.25 10.33
CA SER A 507 -16.49 -14.98 11.12
C SER A 507 -17.50 -15.71 10.22
N THR A 508 -18.01 -15.00 9.21
CA THR A 508 -18.93 -15.51 8.17
C THR A 508 -18.34 -16.71 7.44
N GLU A 509 -17.13 -16.53 6.89
CA GLU A 509 -16.32 -17.52 6.17
C GLU A 509 -16.23 -18.91 6.83
N LYS A 510 -16.05 -18.95 8.15
CA LYS A 510 -15.90 -20.21 8.89
C LYS A 510 -17.19 -21.03 8.89
N THR A 511 -18.34 -20.36 8.88
CA THR A 511 -19.65 -21.02 8.84
C THR A 511 -19.88 -21.61 7.44
N TRP A 512 -19.58 -20.86 6.38
CA TRP A 512 -19.68 -21.37 5.01
C TRP A 512 -18.72 -22.53 4.74
N MET A 513 -17.47 -22.46 5.17
CA MET A 513 -16.51 -23.58 5.06
C MET A 513 -16.99 -24.83 5.80
N HIS A 514 -17.58 -24.68 6.98
CA HIS A 514 -18.16 -25.78 7.76
C HIS A 514 -19.37 -26.41 7.04
N ASP A 515 -20.34 -25.59 6.65
CA ASP A 515 -21.59 -26.04 6.04
C ASP A 515 -21.39 -26.62 4.63
N LEU A 516 -20.37 -26.15 3.90
CA LEU A 516 -19.89 -26.71 2.64
C LEU A 516 -19.31 -28.12 2.79
N LEU A 517 -18.55 -28.37 3.86
CA LEU A 517 -17.84 -29.64 4.10
C LEU A 517 -18.65 -30.66 4.93
N ALA A 518 -19.77 -30.27 5.53
CA ALA A 518 -20.61 -31.17 6.33
C ALA A 518 -21.02 -32.48 5.61
N PRO A 519 -21.32 -32.50 4.29
CA PRO A 519 -21.57 -33.75 3.56
C PRO A 519 -20.33 -34.66 3.44
N GLU A 520 -19.12 -34.09 3.34
CA GLU A 520 -17.87 -34.87 3.28
C GLU A 520 -17.52 -35.49 4.63
N VAL A 521 -17.90 -34.84 5.74
CA VAL A 521 -17.83 -35.41 7.10
C VAL A 521 -18.87 -36.52 7.26
N ALA A 522 -20.10 -36.32 6.78
CA ALA A 522 -21.15 -37.34 6.82
C ALA A 522 -20.82 -38.58 5.95
N ALA A 523 -20.09 -38.39 4.85
CA ALA A 523 -19.55 -39.46 4.00
C ALA A 523 -18.29 -40.14 4.58
N GLY A 524 -17.66 -39.57 5.61
CA GLY A 524 -16.41 -40.06 6.19
C GLY A 524 -15.16 -39.79 5.36
N ILE A 525 -15.24 -38.94 4.32
CA ILE A 525 -14.09 -38.43 3.58
C ILE A 525 -13.25 -37.52 4.48
N LEU A 526 -13.92 -36.71 5.30
CA LEU A 526 -13.31 -35.88 6.36
C LEU A 526 -13.77 -36.33 7.75
N THR A 527 -12.97 -36.01 8.76
CA THR A 527 -13.35 -36.11 10.18
C THR A 527 -13.78 -34.75 10.72
N GLU A 528 -14.54 -34.76 11.83
CA GLU A 528 -14.97 -33.55 12.54
C GLU A 528 -13.76 -32.66 12.94
N ASP A 529 -12.69 -33.27 13.49
CA ASP A 529 -11.43 -32.58 13.85
C ASP A 529 -10.78 -31.90 12.63
N GLU A 530 -10.85 -32.51 11.44
CA GLU A 530 -10.33 -31.93 10.20
C GLU A 530 -11.22 -30.80 9.67
N ALA A 531 -12.55 -30.94 9.75
CA ALA A 531 -13.50 -29.88 9.36
C ALA A 531 -13.42 -28.66 10.30
N GLU A 532 -13.33 -28.87 11.62
CA GLU A 532 -12.98 -27.80 12.58
C GLU A 532 -11.65 -27.15 12.17
N ALA A 533 -10.62 -27.94 11.86
CA ALA A 533 -9.30 -27.43 11.50
C ALA A 533 -9.28 -26.69 10.14
N MET A 534 -10.19 -26.98 9.20
CA MET A 534 -10.39 -26.21 7.97
C MET A 534 -10.87 -24.78 8.28
N ALA A 535 -11.82 -24.62 9.20
CA ALA A 535 -12.34 -23.34 9.67
C ALA A 535 -11.34 -22.53 10.54
N LEU A 536 -10.17 -23.09 10.90
CA LEU A 536 -9.15 -22.36 11.65
C LEU A 536 -8.17 -21.61 10.73
N ASN A 537 -7.88 -20.35 11.07
CA ASN A 537 -6.76 -19.63 10.44
C ASN A 537 -5.42 -20.35 10.69
N HIS A 538 -4.45 -20.16 9.80
CA HIS A 538 -3.14 -20.84 9.82
C HIS A 538 -2.44 -20.90 11.20
N HIS A 539 -2.50 -19.85 12.02
CA HIS A 539 -1.91 -19.89 13.36
C HIS A 539 -2.72 -20.79 14.30
N ALA A 540 -4.04 -20.64 14.32
CA ALA A 540 -4.94 -21.44 15.14
C ALA A 540 -4.91 -22.92 14.72
N GLN A 541 -4.91 -23.22 13.42
CA GLN A 541 -4.78 -24.56 12.86
C GLN A 541 -3.43 -25.19 13.25
N ARG A 542 -2.31 -24.47 13.06
CA ARG A 542 -0.97 -24.93 13.50
C ARG A 542 -0.88 -25.14 15.02
N LYS A 543 -1.68 -24.43 15.81
CA LYS A 543 -1.79 -24.61 17.27
C LYS A 543 -2.67 -25.82 17.62
N HIS A 544 -3.78 -26.04 16.89
CA HIS A 544 -4.63 -27.23 16.96
C HIS A 544 -3.81 -28.48 16.64
N LEU A 545 -3.19 -28.57 15.45
CA LEU A 545 -2.38 -29.73 15.02
C LEU A 545 -1.20 -30.03 15.96
N LYS A 546 -0.65 -29.02 16.66
CA LYS A 546 0.37 -29.23 17.71
C LYS A 546 -0.19 -29.85 19.00
N LYS A 547 -1.48 -29.64 19.28
CA LYS A 547 -2.20 -30.12 20.47
C LYS A 547 -2.76 -31.53 20.26
N THR A 548 -3.49 -31.73 19.17
CA THR A 548 -4.14 -33.00 18.80
C THR A 548 -3.11 -34.00 18.27
N VAL A 549 -2.46 -33.68 17.15
CA VAL A 549 -1.56 -34.61 16.44
C VAL A 549 -0.17 -34.69 17.10
N ARG A 550 0.33 -35.93 17.23
CA ARG A 550 1.67 -36.25 17.77
C ARG A 550 2.65 -36.50 16.61
N GLY A 551 3.84 -37.01 16.89
CA GLY A 551 4.91 -37.15 15.89
C GLY A 551 5.40 -35.83 15.28
N HIS A 552 6.24 -35.90 14.23
CA HIS A 552 6.51 -34.79 13.31
C HIS A 552 5.97 -35.12 11.92
N HIS A 553 6.17 -36.37 11.49
CA HIS A 553 5.62 -36.95 10.27
C HIS A 553 4.10 -36.76 10.19
N ASP A 554 3.38 -37.21 11.21
CA ASP A 554 1.92 -37.21 11.29
C ASP A 554 1.35 -35.77 11.21
N ARG A 555 2.07 -34.75 11.70
CA ARG A 555 1.71 -33.32 11.53
C ARG A 555 2.03 -32.73 10.16
N LYS A 556 2.87 -33.40 9.38
CA LYS A 556 3.11 -33.07 7.97
C LYS A 556 1.99 -33.69 7.13
N VAL A 557 1.70 -34.98 7.33
CA VAL A 557 0.58 -35.70 6.70
C VAL A 557 -0.74 -34.99 6.97
N ALA A 558 -1.08 -34.72 8.24
CA ALA A 558 -2.31 -34.00 8.61
C ALA A 558 -2.39 -32.56 8.07
N ARG A 559 -1.26 -31.94 7.66
CA ARG A 559 -1.31 -30.67 6.92
C ARG A 559 -1.62 -30.90 5.45
N HIS A 560 -0.96 -31.87 4.81
CA HIS A 560 -1.24 -32.24 3.43
C HIS A 560 -2.70 -32.71 3.24
N VAL A 561 -3.31 -33.36 4.24
CA VAL A 561 -4.76 -33.66 4.23
C VAL A 561 -5.61 -32.38 4.31
N LEU A 562 -5.21 -31.37 5.09
CA LEU A 562 -5.88 -30.05 5.17
C LEU A 562 -5.50 -29.07 4.04
N GLU A 563 -4.61 -29.49 3.14
CA GLU A 563 -4.31 -28.88 1.85
C GLU A 563 -5.21 -29.53 0.80
N ALA A 564 -5.21 -30.87 0.66
CA ALA A 564 -6.11 -31.60 -0.24
C ALA A 564 -7.62 -31.40 0.09
N ALA A 565 -7.98 -31.20 1.35
CA ALA A 565 -9.35 -30.86 1.76
C ALA A 565 -9.76 -29.43 1.33
N HIS A 566 -8.79 -28.54 1.07
CA HIS A 566 -9.04 -27.22 0.51
C HIS A 566 -9.29 -27.31 -1.00
N ASP A 567 -8.52 -28.14 -1.71
CA ASP A 567 -8.73 -28.44 -3.13
C ASP A 567 -10.11 -29.09 -3.35
N LEU A 568 -10.53 -29.98 -2.44
CA LEU A 568 -11.88 -30.55 -2.41
C LEU A 568 -12.95 -29.49 -2.17
N ALA A 569 -12.76 -28.58 -1.22
CA ALA A 569 -13.70 -27.49 -0.96
C ALA A 569 -13.86 -26.57 -2.18
N GLU A 570 -12.76 -26.19 -2.85
CA GLU A 570 -12.80 -25.40 -4.08
C GLU A 570 -13.54 -26.14 -5.22
N ALA A 571 -13.25 -27.44 -5.40
CA ALA A 571 -13.93 -28.26 -6.40
C ALA A 571 -15.45 -28.35 -6.16
N ILE A 572 -15.86 -28.58 -4.90
CA ILE A 572 -17.29 -28.62 -4.50
C ILE A 572 -17.95 -27.26 -4.75
N ALA A 573 -17.30 -26.15 -4.36
CA ALA A 573 -17.87 -24.81 -4.55
C ALA A 573 -18.03 -24.45 -6.04
N ARG A 574 -16.96 -24.61 -6.83
CA ARG A 574 -16.94 -24.34 -8.28
C ARG A 574 -17.95 -25.18 -9.05
N ASP A 575 -18.06 -26.46 -8.72
CA ASP A 575 -18.97 -27.40 -9.39
C ASP A 575 -20.34 -27.48 -8.67
N ARG A 576 -20.60 -26.56 -7.73
CA ARG A 576 -21.87 -26.32 -7.03
C ARG A 576 -22.45 -27.53 -6.27
N GLY A 577 -21.60 -28.39 -5.74
CA GLY A 577 -21.97 -29.59 -4.99
C GLY A 577 -22.18 -30.85 -5.85
N GLU A 578 -22.17 -30.73 -7.18
CA GLU A 578 -22.37 -31.86 -8.08
C GLU A 578 -21.20 -32.87 -7.99
N PRO A 579 -21.44 -34.19 -8.06
CA PRO A 579 -20.41 -35.22 -8.02
C PRO A 579 -19.69 -35.34 -9.37
N THR A 580 -18.95 -34.30 -9.74
CA THR A 580 -18.17 -34.26 -10.99
C THR A 580 -16.90 -35.13 -10.88
N PRO A 581 -16.28 -35.52 -12.02
CA PRO A 581 -14.98 -36.17 -12.01
C PRO A 581 -13.87 -35.37 -11.30
N ALA A 582 -14.01 -34.05 -11.17
CA ALA A 582 -13.05 -33.22 -10.44
C ALA A 582 -13.28 -33.27 -8.92
N VAL A 583 -14.53 -33.24 -8.46
CA VAL A 583 -14.89 -33.44 -7.04
C VAL A 583 -14.49 -34.85 -6.59
N GLU A 584 -14.82 -35.89 -7.37
CA GLU A 584 -14.41 -37.27 -7.09
C GLU A 584 -12.89 -37.45 -7.07
N HIS A 585 -12.15 -36.77 -7.95
CA HIS A 585 -10.68 -36.78 -7.92
C HIS A 585 -10.14 -36.17 -6.61
N ALA A 586 -10.71 -35.06 -6.13
CA ALA A 586 -10.30 -34.44 -4.88
C ALA A 586 -10.68 -35.29 -3.64
N ARG A 587 -11.86 -35.95 -3.63
CA ARG A 587 -12.24 -36.93 -2.58
C ARG A 587 -11.25 -38.10 -2.52
N ALA A 588 -10.84 -38.61 -3.68
CA ALA A 588 -9.81 -39.64 -3.78
C ALA A 588 -8.43 -39.14 -3.31
N GLU A 589 -8.06 -37.90 -3.62
CA GLU A 589 -6.77 -37.32 -3.23
C GLU A 589 -6.66 -37.10 -1.71
N VAL A 590 -7.70 -36.59 -1.05
CA VAL A 590 -7.79 -36.52 0.43
C VAL A 590 -7.55 -37.89 1.05
N THR A 591 -8.19 -38.93 0.50
CA THR A 591 -8.06 -40.32 0.97
C THR A 591 -6.66 -40.87 0.72
N ARG A 592 -6.07 -40.60 -0.46
CA ARG A 592 -4.70 -40.98 -0.82
C ARG A 592 -3.68 -40.35 0.13
N VAL A 593 -3.78 -39.04 0.35
CA VAL A 593 -2.85 -38.29 1.20
C VAL A 593 -2.92 -38.72 2.67
N ARG A 594 -4.11 -39.10 3.18
CA ARG A 594 -4.25 -39.66 4.54
C ARG A 594 -3.59 -41.04 4.71
N SER A 595 -3.24 -41.72 3.61
CA SER A 595 -2.61 -43.06 3.62
C SER A 595 -1.07 -43.06 3.56
N LEU A 596 -0.43 -41.88 3.59
CA LEU A 596 1.03 -41.66 3.52
C LEU A 596 1.70 -41.53 4.90
#